data_AF-A0A918USA1-F1
#
_entry.id   AF-A0A918USA1-F1
#
_cell.length_a   1.000
_cell.length_b   1.000
_cell.length_c   1.000
_cell.angle_alpha   90.00
_cell.angle_beta   90.00
_cell.angle_gamma   90.00
#
_symmetry.space_group_name_H-M   'P 1'
#
loop_
_entity.id
_entity.type
_entity.pdbx_description
1 polymer ?
#
loop_
_entity_poly.entity_id
_entity_poly.type
_entity_poly.pdbx_seq_one_letter_code
_entity_poly.pdbx_strand_id
1 'polypeptide(L)'
;MRLSLLYSDKLFPSRLLKTFGLLLVVLLSCGKQAFSQSEKEQVQLYIDNLFEITQIMVSDVTAPTGAARFYAYSTLGAYMALDKPVKLPNNFTGSFRVPLIIDRPGKVDIKADFAALYCMLRIGEAIMPSGKRLEAAKGRLMERYRVNRWMSKKEMVASISYAEQIADQVIAYSKTDGYSQLSALPRYSPSEQVGTWYPTPPAYLGAIDPEWRTIRPFFLRDLSQFKPIPPAPFDMDSTSSFYTQMMEVHSVSKKLTSEQRLIANFWDCNPFMVSYSGHMAIGLKKISPGGHWVSITGIAALKAGFSLAQTLEAHALVSTGLHDAFISCWEEKYDSDRIRPETAINKYIDNQWRPILQTPPFPEYTSGHSVISRTSAVLLTWYFDQTISYTDSSEEYFGLPARKFKSFLQASDEAAISRLYGGIHFRDAIEEGVRQGAKIGEFIIGHVDSKSLSNN
;
A
#
# COMPACT_ATOMS: atom_id res chain seq x y z
N MET A 1 -45.57 -71.74 40.98
CA MET A 1 -45.45 -71.59 39.51
C MET A 1 -44.78 -70.24 39.27
N ARG A 2 -43.53 -70.25 38.79
CA ARG A 2 -42.63 -69.08 38.65
C ARG A 2 -42.92 -68.34 37.34
N LEU A 3 -42.90 -67.00 37.35
CA LEU A 3 -42.15 -66.12 36.42
C LEU A 3 -42.57 -64.66 36.66
N SER A 4 -41.68 -63.85 37.24
CA SER A 4 -41.76 -62.39 37.22
C SER A 4 -40.37 -61.82 36.96
N LEU A 5 -40.29 -60.99 35.92
CA LEU A 5 -39.10 -60.40 35.30
C LEU A 5 -38.32 -59.47 36.24
N LEU A 6 -36.98 -59.56 36.19
CA LEU A 6 -36.05 -58.58 36.75
C LEU A 6 -35.44 -57.77 35.59
N TYR A 7 -35.77 -56.48 35.54
CA TYR A 7 -35.02 -55.46 34.79
C TYR A 7 -34.11 -54.75 35.80
N SER A 8 -32.80 -54.70 35.53
CA SER A 8 -31.82 -53.96 36.33
C SER A 8 -31.23 -52.85 35.47
N ASP A 9 -31.57 -51.61 35.83
CA ASP A 9 -30.97 -50.39 35.32
C ASP A 9 -29.50 -50.26 35.75
N LYS A 10 -28.58 -50.30 34.79
CA LYS A 10 -27.18 -49.89 35.01
C LYS A 10 -27.05 -48.38 34.79
N LEU A 11 -27.07 -47.64 35.91
CA LEU A 11 -26.66 -46.24 36.00
C LEU A 11 -25.18 -46.08 35.60
N PHE A 12 -24.93 -45.39 34.48
CA PHE A 12 -23.60 -44.87 34.15
C PHE A 12 -23.24 -43.70 35.09
N PRO A 13 -22.01 -43.64 35.64
CA PRO A 13 -21.66 -42.62 36.63
C PRO A 13 -21.46 -41.25 35.99
N SER A 14 -22.38 -40.32 36.28
CA SER A 14 -22.42 -38.92 35.80
C SER A 14 -21.19 -38.07 36.12
N ARG A 15 -20.31 -38.51 37.03
CA ARG A 15 -19.05 -37.83 37.35
C ARG A 15 -17.96 -38.00 36.28
N LEU A 16 -17.93 -39.16 35.59
CA LEU A 16 -16.95 -39.43 34.52
C LEU A 16 -17.23 -38.61 33.25
N LEU A 17 -18.50 -38.35 32.92
CA LEU A 17 -18.86 -37.49 31.78
C LEU A 17 -18.50 -36.01 32.02
N LYS A 18 -18.59 -35.51 33.26
CA LYS A 18 -18.26 -34.12 33.59
C LYS A 18 -16.75 -33.85 33.55
N THR A 19 -15.92 -34.80 34.00
CA THR A 19 -14.46 -34.69 33.91
C THR A 19 -13.95 -34.86 32.48
N PHE A 20 -14.54 -35.76 31.68
CA PHE A 20 -14.23 -35.87 30.24
C PHE A 20 -14.64 -34.62 29.46
N GLY A 21 -15.81 -34.03 29.75
CA GLY A 21 -16.27 -32.79 29.13
C GLY A 21 -15.35 -31.60 29.44
N LEU A 22 -14.88 -31.48 30.68
CA LEU A 22 -13.96 -30.41 31.08
C LEU A 22 -12.57 -30.58 30.43
N LEU A 23 -12.06 -31.81 30.35
CA LEU A 23 -10.79 -32.10 29.68
C LEU A 23 -10.85 -31.84 28.16
N LEU A 24 -11.98 -32.17 27.52
CA LEU A 24 -12.21 -31.90 26.10
C LEU A 24 -12.28 -30.40 25.82
N VAL A 25 -12.94 -29.62 26.69
CA VAL A 25 -13.00 -28.15 26.56
C VAL A 25 -11.64 -27.50 26.76
N VAL A 26 -10.83 -27.97 27.71
CA VAL A 26 -9.45 -27.48 27.92
C VAL A 26 -8.56 -27.84 26.73
N LEU A 27 -8.65 -29.07 26.20
CA LEU A 27 -7.87 -29.50 25.03
C LEU A 27 -8.27 -28.73 23.75
N LEU A 28 -9.58 -28.50 23.53
CA LEU A 28 -10.08 -27.70 22.41
C LEU A 28 -9.69 -26.23 22.53
N SER A 29 -9.70 -25.66 23.75
CA SER A 29 -9.27 -24.28 23.99
C SER A 29 -7.75 -24.12 23.79
N CYS A 30 -6.95 -25.09 24.25
CA CYS A 30 -5.50 -25.08 24.10
C CYS A 30 -5.10 -25.26 22.62
N GLY A 31 -5.80 -26.13 21.88
CA GLY A 31 -5.60 -26.31 20.44
C GLY A 31 -5.93 -25.05 19.62
N LYS A 32 -7.02 -24.35 19.93
CA LYS A 32 -7.36 -23.07 19.27
C LYS A 32 -6.33 -21.98 19.55
N GLN A 33 -5.83 -21.89 20.79
CA GLN A 33 -4.85 -20.87 21.16
C GLN A 33 -3.48 -21.12 20.51
N ALA A 34 -3.03 -22.38 20.44
CA ALA A 34 -1.80 -22.75 19.73
C ALA A 34 -1.90 -22.50 18.22
N PHE A 35 -3.04 -22.84 17.59
CA PHE A 35 -3.27 -22.61 16.17
C PHE A 35 -3.34 -21.10 15.83
N SER A 36 -4.04 -20.31 16.63
CA SER A 36 -4.11 -18.85 16.47
C SER A 36 -2.73 -18.18 16.65
N GLN A 37 -1.92 -18.71 17.57
CA GLN A 37 -0.55 -18.24 17.77
C GLN A 37 0.36 -18.54 16.56
N SER A 38 0.19 -19.69 15.89
CA SER A 38 0.97 -20.02 14.70
C SER A 38 0.56 -19.20 13.47
N GLU A 39 -0.72 -18.92 13.27
CA GLU A 39 -1.17 -18.05 12.16
C GLU A 39 -0.66 -16.62 12.31
N LYS A 40 -0.74 -16.06 13.54
CA LYS A 40 -0.21 -14.73 13.82
C LYS A 40 1.30 -14.64 13.58
N GLU A 41 2.05 -15.69 13.94
CA GLU A 41 3.49 -15.75 13.66
C GLU A 41 3.79 -15.74 12.15
N GLN A 42 3.03 -16.50 11.35
CA GLN A 42 3.20 -16.52 9.90
C GLN A 42 2.90 -15.17 9.25
N VAL A 43 1.82 -14.50 9.69
CA VAL A 43 1.46 -13.16 9.19
C VAL A 43 2.51 -12.13 9.58
N GLN A 44 2.99 -12.16 10.83
CA GLN A 44 4.06 -11.27 11.27
C GLN A 44 5.34 -11.51 10.46
N LEU A 45 5.72 -12.77 10.24
CA LEU A 45 6.88 -13.12 9.43
C LEU A 45 6.76 -12.59 7.99
N TYR A 46 5.58 -12.67 7.39
CA TYR A 46 5.33 -12.07 6.08
C TYR A 46 5.52 -10.54 6.10
N ILE A 47 4.91 -9.85 7.06
CA ILE A 47 4.99 -8.38 7.19
C ILE A 47 6.44 -7.93 7.42
N ASP A 48 7.19 -8.63 8.27
CA ASP A 48 8.60 -8.34 8.54
C ASP A 48 9.44 -8.47 7.25
N ASN A 49 9.20 -9.51 6.43
CA ASN A 49 9.90 -9.69 5.15
C ASN A 49 9.44 -8.70 4.07
N LEU A 50 8.19 -8.26 4.08
CA LEU A 50 7.73 -7.17 3.22
C LEU A 50 8.40 -5.84 3.61
N PHE A 51 8.65 -5.62 4.89
CA PHE A 51 9.38 -4.45 5.36
C PHE A 51 10.86 -4.43 4.94
N GLU A 52 11.48 -5.58 4.64
CA GLU A 52 12.80 -5.61 4.00
C GLU A 52 12.77 -4.95 2.61
N ILE A 53 11.70 -5.16 1.83
CA ILE A 53 11.49 -4.46 0.55
C ILE A 53 11.33 -2.95 0.78
N THR A 54 10.55 -2.55 1.80
CA THR A 54 10.42 -1.15 2.21
C THR A 54 11.77 -0.51 2.52
N GLN A 55 12.63 -1.20 3.28
CA GLN A 55 13.95 -0.69 3.65
C GLN A 55 14.87 -0.48 2.44
N ILE A 56 14.79 -1.34 1.41
CA ILE A 56 15.51 -1.11 0.15
C ILE A 56 15.03 0.19 -0.50
N MET A 57 13.72 0.39 -0.62
CA MET A 57 13.17 1.59 -1.24
C MET A 57 13.51 2.88 -0.48
N VAL A 58 13.52 2.83 0.85
CA VAL A 58 13.97 3.93 1.70
C VAL A 58 15.46 4.22 1.48
N SER A 59 16.29 3.18 1.37
CA SER A 59 17.72 3.36 1.08
C SER A 59 17.98 3.89 -0.32
N ASP A 60 17.16 3.52 -1.30
CA ASP A 60 17.28 3.92 -2.69
C ASP A 60 16.65 5.28 -2.98
N VAL A 61 15.96 5.88 -1.99
CA VAL A 61 15.18 7.12 -2.16
C VAL A 61 14.18 6.96 -3.31
N THR A 62 13.48 5.83 -3.31
CA THR A 62 12.57 5.46 -4.40
C THR A 62 11.39 6.42 -4.46
N ALA A 63 11.07 6.90 -5.67
CA ALA A 63 9.91 7.76 -5.90
C ALA A 63 8.58 7.06 -5.52
N PRO A 64 7.55 7.79 -5.08
CA PRO A 64 6.26 7.21 -4.67
C PRO A 64 5.62 6.26 -5.71
N THR A 65 5.66 6.67 -6.97
CA THR A 65 5.26 5.94 -8.19
C THR A 65 6.03 4.62 -8.34
N GLY A 66 7.37 4.68 -8.34
CA GLY A 66 8.23 3.50 -8.40
C GLY A 66 7.98 2.54 -7.23
N ALA A 67 7.78 3.07 -6.02
CA ALA A 67 7.51 2.26 -4.84
C ALA A 67 6.19 1.48 -4.98
N ALA A 68 5.12 2.12 -5.46
CA ALA A 68 3.85 1.44 -5.71
C ALA A 68 3.99 0.29 -6.70
N ARG A 69 4.76 0.49 -7.78
CA ARG A 69 5.08 -0.56 -8.75
C ARG A 69 5.81 -1.75 -8.10
N PHE A 70 6.83 -1.48 -7.29
CA PHE A 70 7.61 -2.54 -6.64
C PHE A 70 6.78 -3.34 -5.63
N TYR A 71 5.93 -2.68 -4.84
CA TYR A 71 4.99 -3.36 -3.96
C TYR A 71 3.98 -4.20 -4.75
N ALA A 72 3.42 -3.67 -5.85
CA ALA A 72 2.41 -4.36 -6.64
C ALA A 72 2.90 -5.72 -7.14
N TYR A 73 4.05 -5.76 -7.82
CA TYR A 73 4.59 -7.03 -8.35
C TYR A 73 5.07 -7.98 -7.25
N SER A 74 5.70 -7.46 -6.19
CA SER A 74 6.24 -8.31 -5.11
C SER A 74 5.13 -8.97 -4.29
N THR A 75 4.08 -8.22 -3.94
CA THR A 75 2.92 -8.76 -3.19
C THR A 75 2.04 -9.67 -4.06
N LEU A 76 1.87 -9.34 -5.35
CA LEU A 76 1.20 -10.19 -6.32
C LEU A 76 1.91 -11.55 -6.44
N GLY A 77 3.24 -11.56 -6.49
CA GLY A 77 4.00 -12.80 -6.56
C GLY A 77 3.87 -13.70 -5.33
N ALA A 78 3.87 -13.12 -4.12
CA ALA A 78 3.56 -13.90 -2.92
C ALA A 78 2.15 -14.51 -2.99
N TYR A 79 1.15 -13.72 -3.37
CA TYR A 79 -0.23 -14.20 -3.52
C TYR A 79 -0.32 -15.35 -4.55
N MET A 80 0.29 -15.18 -5.72
CA MET A 80 0.30 -16.20 -6.78
C MET A 80 1.02 -17.48 -6.37
N ALA A 81 2.10 -17.37 -5.58
CA ALA A 81 2.85 -18.52 -5.10
C ALA A 81 2.08 -19.31 -4.02
N LEU A 82 1.31 -18.65 -3.15
CA LEU A 82 0.48 -19.36 -2.18
C LEU A 82 -0.69 -20.10 -2.82
N ASP A 83 -1.35 -19.47 -3.82
CA ASP A 83 -2.51 -20.00 -4.57
C ASP A 83 -3.64 -20.57 -3.69
N LYS A 84 -4.01 -19.82 -2.66
CA LYS A 84 -5.13 -20.15 -1.76
C LYS A 84 -6.10 -18.98 -1.70
N PRO A 85 -6.87 -18.73 -2.78
CA PRO A 85 -7.80 -17.62 -2.79
C PRO A 85 -8.84 -17.78 -1.67
N VAL A 86 -9.18 -16.68 -0.99
CA VAL A 86 -10.14 -16.66 0.12
C VAL A 86 -11.33 -15.78 -0.22
N LYS A 87 -11.08 -14.51 -0.56
CA LYS A 87 -12.13 -13.56 -0.94
C LYS A 87 -12.03 -13.13 -2.40
N LEU A 88 -10.82 -12.99 -2.93
CA LEU A 88 -10.64 -12.67 -4.35
C LEU A 88 -11.07 -13.87 -5.22
N PRO A 89 -11.57 -13.65 -6.44
CA PRO A 89 -11.95 -14.73 -7.33
C PRO A 89 -10.71 -15.53 -7.75
N ASN A 90 -10.90 -16.83 -8.03
CA ASN A 90 -9.81 -17.72 -8.45
C ASN A 90 -9.03 -17.21 -9.69
N ASN A 91 -9.68 -16.42 -10.54
CA ASN A 91 -9.09 -15.77 -11.72
C ASN A 91 -8.87 -14.27 -11.52
N PHE A 92 -8.57 -13.79 -10.31
CA PHE A 92 -8.29 -12.38 -9.99
C PHE A 92 -7.41 -11.68 -11.02
N THR A 93 -6.33 -12.33 -11.46
CA THR A 93 -5.39 -11.80 -12.46
C THR A 93 -5.93 -11.78 -13.89
N GLY A 94 -7.05 -12.46 -14.15
CA GLY A 94 -7.80 -12.41 -15.39
C GLY A 94 -8.60 -11.12 -15.57
N SER A 95 -8.90 -10.41 -14.48
CA SER A 95 -9.51 -9.07 -14.52
C SER A 95 -8.50 -7.98 -14.89
N PHE A 96 -7.21 -8.30 -14.98
CA PHE A 96 -6.20 -7.33 -15.38
C PHE A 96 -6.37 -6.91 -16.86
N ARG A 97 -5.95 -5.68 -17.18
CA ARG A 97 -5.91 -5.12 -18.54
C ARG A 97 -5.17 -6.05 -19.49
N VAL A 98 -4.03 -6.57 -19.05
CA VAL A 98 -3.33 -7.69 -19.69
C VAL A 98 -3.37 -8.84 -18.69
N PRO A 99 -4.17 -9.90 -18.95
CA PRO A 99 -4.27 -11.01 -18.01
C PRO A 99 -2.91 -11.63 -17.69
N LEU A 100 -2.67 -11.90 -16.42
CA LEU A 100 -1.52 -12.69 -15.97
C LEU A 100 -1.98 -14.12 -15.69
N ILE A 101 -1.53 -15.05 -16.54
CA ILE A 101 -1.75 -16.49 -16.36
C ILE A 101 -0.47 -17.08 -15.77
N ILE A 102 -0.60 -17.77 -14.64
CA ILE A 102 0.51 -18.44 -13.97
C ILE A 102 0.43 -19.93 -14.27
N ASP A 103 1.43 -20.45 -14.97
CA ASP A 103 1.65 -21.88 -15.10
C ASP A 103 2.31 -22.41 -13.83
N ARG A 104 1.58 -23.25 -13.09
CA ARG A 104 2.06 -23.76 -11.80
C ARG A 104 2.78 -25.08 -12.03
N PRO A 105 3.96 -25.26 -11.43
CA PRO A 105 4.59 -26.57 -11.37
C PRO A 105 3.59 -27.59 -10.82
N GLY A 106 3.63 -28.83 -11.33
CA GLY A 106 2.69 -29.90 -10.94
C GLY A 106 2.72 -30.25 -9.45
N LYS A 107 2.20 -31.41 -9.04
CA LYS A 107 2.21 -31.81 -7.61
C LYS A 107 3.65 -31.95 -7.09
N VAL A 108 4.15 -30.90 -6.44
CA VAL A 108 5.43 -30.86 -5.74
C VAL A 108 5.16 -30.75 -4.23
N ASP A 109 5.90 -31.51 -3.44
CA ASP A 109 5.86 -31.42 -1.97
C ASP A 109 6.60 -30.16 -1.53
N ILE A 110 5.84 -29.08 -1.32
CA ILE A 110 6.35 -27.74 -0.97
C ILE A 110 5.74 -27.24 0.33
N LYS A 111 6.44 -26.28 0.94
CA LYS A 111 5.91 -25.46 2.02
C LYS A 111 5.44 -24.12 1.46
N ALA A 112 4.14 -24.00 1.23
CA ALA A 112 3.56 -22.89 0.46
C ALA A 112 3.69 -21.50 1.12
N ASP A 113 3.68 -21.43 2.46
CA ASP A 113 3.95 -20.18 3.19
C ASP A 113 5.39 -19.70 2.94
N PHE A 114 6.38 -20.57 3.08
CA PHE A 114 7.77 -20.27 2.76
C PHE A 114 7.93 -19.84 1.28
N ALA A 115 7.32 -20.59 0.36
CA ALA A 115 7.39 -20.31 -1.07
C ALA A 115 6.83 -18.93 -1.41
N ALA A 116 5.73 -18.51 -0.78
CA ALA A 116 5.14 -17.19 -0.98
C ALA A 116 6.09 -16.05 -0.54
N LEU A 117 6.68 -16.16 0.65
CA LEU A 117 7.63 -15.16 1.16
C LEU A 117 8.90 -15.11 0.32
N TYR A 118 9.44 -16.27 -0.07
CA TYR A 118 10.61 -16.35 -0.93
C TYR A 118 10.34 -15.73 -2.31
N CYS A 119 9.19 -16.03 -2.92
CA CYS A 119 8.76 -15.47 -4.20
C CYS A 119 8.72 -13.93 -4.17
N MET A 120 8.11 -13.36 -3.13
CA MET A 120 8.07 -11.90 -2.94
C MET A 120 9.46 -11.28 -2.87
N LEU A 121 10.36 -11.85 -2.06
CA LEU A 121 11.72 -11.34 -1.94
C LEU A 121 12.51 -11.49 -3.25
N ARG A 122 12.34 -12.60 -3.97
CA ARG A 122 12.98 -12.88 -5.26
C ARG A 122 12.51 -11.93 -6.37
N ILE A 123 11.25 -11.53 -6.36
CA ILE A 123 10.73 -10.51 -7.28
C ILE A 123 11.31 -9.14 -6.93
N GLY A 124 11.23 -8.75 -5.65
CA GLY A 124 11.80 -7.49 -5.17
C GLY A 124 13.30 -7.36 -5.50
N GLU A 125 14.05 -8.45 -5.34
CA GLU A 125 15.47 -8.52 -5.68
C GLU A 125 15.73 -8.21 -7.16
N ALA A 126 14.87 -8.68 -8.05
CA ALA A 126 15.05 -8.58 -9.49
C ALA A 126 14.59 -7.25 -10.09
N ILE A 127 13.58 -6.61 -9.50
CA ILE A 127 12.96 -5.42 -10.10
C ILE A 127 13.44 -4.10 -9.49
N MET A 128 14.06 -4.12 -8.31
CA MET A 128 14.54 -2.92 -7.63
C MET A 128 16.03 -2.62 -7.91
N PRO A 129 16.44 -1.33 -7.99
CA PRO A 129 17.83 -0.96 -8.24
C PRO A 129 18.85 -1.58 -7.28
N SER A 130 18.65 -1.46 -5.96
CA SER A 130 19.49 -2.13 -4.96
C SER A 130 18.90 -3.47 -4.49
N GLY A 131 18.07 -4.11 -5.31
CA GLY A 131 17.35 -5.34 -4.96
C GLY A 131 18.25 -6.49 -4.51
N LYS A 132 19.50 -6.58 -5.01
CA LYS A 132 20.49 -7.59 -4.59
C LYS A 132 20.71 -7.69 -3.07
N ARG A 133 20.46 -6.61 -2.32
CA ARG A 133 20.55 -6.61 -0.85
C ARG A 133 19.52 -7.54 -0.18
N LEU A 134 18.45 -7.91 -0.88
CA LEU A 134 17.45 -8.87 -0.41
C LEU A 134 17.95 -10.32 -0.38
N GLU A 135 19.11 -10.64 -0.97
CA GLU A 135 19.75 -11.95 -0.80
C GLU A 135 19.97 -12.27 0.68
N ALA A 136 20.36 -11.26 1.48
CA ALA A 136 20.51 -11.42 2.91
C ALA A 136 19.17 -11.70 3.62
N ALA A 137 18.06 -11.09 3.17
CA ALA A 137 16.73 -11.35 3.71
C ALA A 137 16.25 -12.77 3.37
N LYS A 138 16.45 -13.24 2.13
CA LYS A 138 16.17 -14.64 1.73
C LYS A 138 16.98 -15.63 2.57
N GLY A 139 18.27 -15.35 2.79
CA GLY A 139 19.12 -16.16 3.66
C GLY A 139 18.61 -16.24 5.11
N ARG A 140 18.18 -15.11 5.69
CA ARG A 140 17.58 -15.07 7.04
C ARG A 140 16.26 -15.85 7.10
N LEU A 141 15.42 -15.74 6.07
CA LEU A 141 14.17 -16.50 5.97
C LEU A 141 14.44 -18.01 5.94
N MET A 142 15.36 -18.45 5.07
CA MET A 142 15.77 -19.86 4.98
C MET A 142 16.31 -20.38 6.33
N GLU A 143 17.18 -19.61 6.97
CA GLU A 143 17.74 -19.99 8.26
C GLU A 143 16.66 -20.09 9.36
N ARG A 144 15.70 -19.16 9.38
CA ARG A 144 14.58 -19.20 10.33
C ARG A 144 13.76 -20.47 10.19
N TYR A 145 13.41 -20.88 8.96
CA TYR A 145 12.68 -22.14 8.73
C TYR A 145 13.49 -23.37 9.11
N ARG A 146 14.82 -23.34 8.88
CA ARG A 146 15.74 -24.43 9.22
C ARG A 146 15.86 -24.61 10.74
N VAL A 147 16.15 -23.53 11.47
CA VAL A 147 16.37 -23.56 12.93
C VAL A 147 15.11 -23.98 13.68
N ASN A 148 13.94 -23.49 13.25
CA ASN A 148 12.66 -23.86 13.86
C ASN A 148 12.12 -25.23 13.40
N ARG A 149 12.84 -25.93 12.51
CA ARG A 149 12.45 -27.24 11.97
C ARG A 149 11.06 -27.25 11.34
N TRP A 150 10.67 -26.13 10.71
CA TRP A 150 9.36 -26.00 10.05
C TRP A 150 9.28 -26.70 8.69
N MET A 151 10.44 -27.05 8.12
CA MET A 151 10.56 -27.78 6.86
C MET A 151 11.88 -28.56 6.79
N SER A 152 11.89 -29.66 6.02
CA SER A 152 13.11 -30.40 5.68
C SER A 152 13.94 -29.69 4.61
N LYS A 153 15.22 -30.09 4.46
CA LYS A 153 16.09 -29.60 3.38
C LYS A 153 15.53 -29.89 1.98
N LYS A 154 14.87 -31.05 1.81
CA LYS A 154 14.27 -31.46 0.53
C LYS A 154 13.07 -30.56 0.18
N GLU A 155 12.17 -30.34 1.15
CA GLU A 155 11.05 -29.40 0.98
C GLU A 155 11.55 -27.99 0.70
N MET A 156 12.64 -27.55 1.32
CA MET A 156 13.20 -26.21 1.09
C MET A 156 13.67 -26.03 -0.35
N VAL A 157 14.45 -26.98 -0.87
CA VAL A 157 14.89 -26.95 -2.28
C VAL A 157 13.69 -26.95 -3.23
N ALA A 158 12.70 -27.80 -2.98
CA ALA A 158 11.48 -27.86 -3.79
C ALA A 158 10.66 -26.55 -3.73
N SER A 159 10.54 -25.95 -2.54
CA SER A 159 9.79 -24.71 -2.33
C SER A 159 10.48 -23.50 -2.96
N ILE A 160 11.82 -23.43 -2.91
CA ILE A 160 12.61 -22.40 -3.62
C ILE A 160 12.39 -22.53 -5.12
N SER A 161 12.56 -23.74 -5.68
CA SER A 161 12.40 -23.96 -7.12
C SER A 161 10.98 -23.64 -7.60
N TYR A 162 9.95 -23.97 -6.81
CA TYR A 162 8.58 -23.56 -7.08
C TYR A 162 8.43 -22.03 -7.04
N ALA A 163 8.93 -21.37 -5.99
CA ALA A 163 8.84 -19.92 -5.84
C ALA A 163 9.56 -19.16 -6.97
N GLU A 164 10.72 -19.64 -7.41
CA GLU A 164 11.47 -19.06 -8.54
C GLU A 164 10.69 -19.16 -9.86
N GLN A 165 10.05 -20.31 -10.14
CA GLN A 165 9.24 -20.46 -11.35
C GLN A 165 8.04 -19.51 -11.40
N ILE A 166 7.39 -19.27 -10.25
CA ILE A 166 6.31 -18.27 -10.16
C ILE A 166 6.89 -16.85 -10.28
N ALA A 167 7.99 -16.57 -9.58
CA ALA A 167 8.65 -15.27 -9.60
C ALA A 167 9.08 -14.87 -11.02
N ASP A 168 9.66 -15.80 -11.79
CA ASP A 168 10.12 -15.54 -13.15
C ASP A 168 8.97 -15.16 -14.10
N GLN A 169 7.80 -15.77 -13.92
CA GLN A 169 6.59 -15.40 -14.68
C GLN A 169 6.08 -14.00 -14.33
N VAL A 170 6.05 -13.66 -13.03
CA VAL A 170 5.65 -12.30 -12.58
C VAL A 170 6.68 -11.26 -13.03
N ILE A 171 7.98 -11.57 -12.98
CA ILE A 171 9.05 -10.70 -13.45
C ILE A 171 8.93 -10.50 -14.97
N ALA A 172 8.71 -11.57 -15.74
CA ALA A 172 8.50 -11.47 -17.19
C ALA A 172 7.30 -10.57 -17.51
N TYR A 173 6.19 -10.74 -16.79
CA TYR A 173 5.02 -9.87 -16.89
C TYR A 173 5.38 -8.41 -16.56
N SER A 174 6.18 -8.16 -15.51
CA SER A 174 6.61 -6.81 -15.12
C SER A 174 7.51 -6.12 -16.16
N LYS A 175 8.29 -6.86 -16.94
CA LYS A 175 9.18 -6.30 -17.98
C LYS A 175 8.44 -5.71 -19.18
N THR A 176 7.16 -6.03 -19.32
CA THR A 176 6.31 -5.59 -20.44
C THR A 176 5.44 -4.38 -20.10
N ASP A 177 5.61 -3.77 -18.93
CA ASP A 177 4.72 -2.72 -18.43
C ASP A 177 5.13 -1.29 -18.80
N GLY A 178 6.21 -1.11 -19.56
CA GLY A 178 6.69 0.22 -19.97
C GLY A 178 7.75 0.84 -19.06
N TYR A 179 8.04 0.26 -17.89
CA TYR A 179 8.95 0.88 -16.91
C TYR A 179 10.38 1.07 -17.44
N SER A 180 10.92 0.09 -18.15
CA SER A 180 12.26 0.18 -18.73
C SER A 180 12.39 1.23 -19.84
N GLN A 181 11.27 1.66 -20.42
CA GLN A 181 11.21 2.61 -21.52
C GLN A 181 11.16 4.06 -21.03
N LEU A 182 10.80 4.31 -19.76
CA LEU A 182 10.65 5.66 -19.21
C LEU A 182 11.90 6.52 -19.38
N SER A 183 13.09 5.94 -19.24
CA SER A 183 14.36 6.68 -19.37
C SER A 183 14.66 7.16 -20.80
N ALA A 184 13.98 6.59 -21.80
CA ALA A 184 14.10 6.97 -23.20
C ALA A 184 13.05 8.01 -23.63
N LEU A 185 12.07 8.31 -22.78
CA LEU A 185 11.03 9.30 -23.08
C LEU A 185 11.53 10.74 -22.82
N PRO A 186 10.89 11.76 -23.43
CA PRO A 186 11.27 13.15 -23.22
C PRO A 186 11.24 13.54 -21.73
N ARG A 187 12.23 14.32 -21.32
CA ARG A 187 12.23 14.93 -19.99
C ARG A 187 11.23 16.07 -19.96
N TYR A 188 10.55 16.23 -18.82
CA TYR A 188 9.71 17.38 -18.58
C TYR A 188 10.54 18.68 -18.57
N SER A 189 10.06 19.69 -19.29
CA SER A 189 10.62 21.03 -19.30
C SER A 189 9.58 21.98 -18.69
N PRO A 190 9.89 22.64 -17.55
CA PRO A 190 8.98 23.59 -16.94
C PRO A 190 8.56 24.68 -17.92
N SER A 191 7.26 24.95 -17.99
CA SER A 191 6.70 26.04 -18.79
C SER A 191 6.95 27.40 -18.13
N GLU A 192 7.17 28.44 -18.94
CA GLU A 192 7.26 29.84 -18.47
C GLU A 192 5.89 30.51 -18.29
N GLN A 193 4.80 29.79 -18.60
CA GLN A 193 3.44 30.31 -18.46
C GLN A 193 3.09 30.60 -17.00
N VAL A 194 2.25 31.62 -16.78
CA VAL A 194 1.80 31.92 -15.42
C VAL A 194 0.88 30.80 -14.94
N GLY A 195 1.11 30.32 -13.72
CA GLY A 195 0.29 29.27 -13.10
C GLY A 195 0.76 27.85 -13.38
N THR A 196 1.84 27.67 -14.15
CA THR A 196 2.45 26.36 -14.37
C THR A 196 3.49 26.00 -13.31
N TRP A 197 3.77 24.71 -13.16
CA TRP A 197 4.71 24.19 -12.17
C TRP A 197 6.15 24.58 -12.50
N TYR A 198 6.91 24.84 -11.44
CA TYR A 198 8.35 25.05 -11.52
C TYR A 198 9.01 24.37 -10.31
N PRO A 199 10.24 23.81 -10.45
CA PRO A 199 10.98 23.26 -9.34
C PRO A 199 11.03 24.21 -8.14
N THR A 200 10.81 23.68 -6.93
CA THR A 200 10.72 24.47 -5.70
C THR A 200 12.00 24.38 -4.86
N PRO A 201 12.31 25.42 -4.05
CA PRO A 201 13.38 25.36 -3.08
C PRO A 201 13.18 24.22 -2.05
N PRO A 202 14.23 23.85 -1.30
CA PRO A 202 15.61 24.34 -1.42
C PRO A 202 16.41 23.70 -2.57
N ALA A 203 15.99 22.53 -3.06
CA ALA A 203 16.81 21.71 -3.94
C ALA A 203 16.54 21.90 -5.44
N TYR A 204 15.39 22.49 -5.82
CA TYR A 204 15.00 22.69 -7.22
C TYR A 204 15.13 21.42 -8.07
N LEU A 205 14.73 20.28 -7.51
CA LEU A 205 14.82 18.98 -8.17
C LEU A 205 13.96 18.95 -9.43
N GLY A 206 14.44 18.24 -10.45
CA GLY A 206 13.69 18.00 -11.67
C GLY A 206 12.40 17.22 -11.40
N ALA A 207 11.43 17.36 -12.31
CA ALA A 207 10.12 16.73 -12.18
C ALA A 207 10.25 15.19 -12.09
N ILE A 208 9.58 14.61 -11.10
CA ILE A 208 9.62 13.17 -10.85
C ILE A 208 8.60 12.42 -11.71
N ASP A 209 9.11 11.53 -12.55
CA ASP A 209 8.34 10.58 -13.36
C ASP A 209 7.26 11.22 -14.26
N PRO A 210 7.61 12.21 -15.12
CA PRO A 210 6.63 12.91 -15.95
C PRO A 210 5.82 12.04 -16.90
N GLU A 211 6.39 10.92 -17.29
CA GLU A 211 5.79 9.99 -18.24
C GLU A 211 5.21 8.75 -17.57
N TRP A 212 4.94 8.80 -16.25
CA TRP A 212 4.39 7.65 -15.52
C TRP A 212 3.03 7.18 -16.05
N ARG A 213 2.28 8.08 -16.71
CA ARG A 213 1.03 7.75 -17.43
C ARG A 213 1.19 6.68 -18.51
N THR A 214 2.41 6.46 -19.00
CA THR A 214 2.71 5.46 -20.04
C THR A 214 2.89 4.04 -19.49
N ILE A 215 3.00 3.88 -18.16
CA ILE A 215 3.10 2.58 -17.52
C ILE A 215 1.76 1.83 -17.65
N ARG A 216 1.83 0.53 -17.95
CA ARG A 216 0.66 -0.34 -18.02
C ARG A 216 0.00 -0.45 -16.62
N PRO A 217 -1.28 -0.06 -16.47
CA PRO A 217 -2.06 -0.34 -15.27
C PRO A 217 -2.42 -1.82 -15.15
N PHE A 218 -2.72 -2.28 -13.94
CA PHE A 218 -3.29 -3.60 -13.69
C PHE A 218 -4.75 -3.67 -14.14
N PHE A 219 -5.60 -2.72 -13.76
CA PHE A 219 -7.05 -2.75 -14.02
C PHE A 219 -7.48 -1.66 -15.00
N LEU A 220 -6.93 -0.44 -14.88
CA LEU A 220 -7.41 0.71 -15.65
C LEU A 220 -7.12 0.53 -17.14
N ARG A 221 -8.18 0.58 -17.97
CA ARG A 221 -8.08 0.46 -19.43
C ARG A 221 -8.00 1.82 -20.12
N ASP A 222 -8.78 2.77 -19.62
CA ASP A 222 -8.90 4.13 -20.10
C ASP A 222 -8.80 5.08 -18.90
N LEU A 223 -7.71 5.86 -18.83
CA LEU A 223 -7.46 6.75 -17.70
C LEU A 223 -8.41 7.95 -17.70
N SER A 224 -8.98 8.31 -18.85
CA SER A 224 -9.89 9.46 -18.98
C SER A 224 -11.16 9.32 -18.15
N GLN A 225 -11.57 8.08 -17.84
CA GLN A 225 -12.71 7.77 -16.96
C GLN A 225 -12.50 8.25 -15.52
N PHE A 226 -11.24 8.42 -15.12
CA PHE A 226 -10.82 8.84 -13.78
C PHE A 226 -10.28 10.27 -13.76
N LYS A 227 -10.29 10.96 -14.91
CA LYS A 227 -9.85 12.35 -14.99
C LYS A 227 -10.74 13.21 -14.09
N PRO A 228 -10.17 13.95 -13.12
CA PRO A 228 -10.95 14.83 -12.26
C PRO A 228 -11.45 16.04 -13.06
N ILE A 229 -12.30 16.86 -12.43
CA ILE A 229 -12.61 18.17 -12.99
C ILE A 229 -11.31 18.99 -13.10
N PRO A 230 -11.18 19.92 -14.07
CA PRO A 230 -10.00 20.78 -14.13
C PRO A 230 -9.82 21.59 -12.84
N PRO A 231 -8.57 21.89 -12.42
CA PRO A 231 -8.33 22.73 -11.26
C PRO A 231 -8.87 24.14 -11.46
N ALA A 232 -9.09 24.88 -10.36
CA ALA A 232 -9.41 26.29 -10.46
C ALA A 232 -8.33 27.02 -11.29
N PRO A 233 -8.71 27.72 -12.38
CA PRO A 233 -7.77 28.43 -13.24
C PRO A 233 -6.95 29.42 -12.44
N PHE A 234 -5.67 29.58 -12.80
CA PHE A 234 -4.82 30.58 -12.17
C PHE A 234 -5.42 31.98 -12.37
N ASP A 235 -5.77 32.63 -11.26
CA ASP A 235 -6.31 33.98 -11.25
C ASP A 235 -5.97 34.66 -9.92
N MET A 236 -5.46 35.88 -10.00
CA MET A 236 -5.03 36.67 -8.84
C MET A 236 -6.08 37.72 -8.42
N ASP A 237 -7.24 37.75 -9.07
CA ASP A 237 -8.40 38.49 -8.57
C ASP A 237 -8.83 37.91 -7.21
N SER A 238 -9.08 38.79 -6.23
CA SER A 238 -9.39 38.40 -4.85
C SER A 238 -10.71 37.65 -4.69
N THR A 239 -11.59 37.72 -5.69
CA THR A 239 -12.86 36.99 -5.75
C THR A 239 -12.76 35.65 -6.48
N SER A 240 -11.62 35.37 -7.13
CA SER A 240 -11.40 34.13 -7.86
C SER A 240 -11.27 32.92 -6.94
N SER A 241 -11.60 31.73 -7.47
CA SER A 241 -11.45 30.48 -6.72
C SER A 241 -9.99 30.18 -6.40
N PHE A 242 -9.06 30.40 -7.34
CA PHE A 242 -7.64 30.16 -7.11
C PHE A 242 -7.09 31.03 -5.98
N TYR A 243 -7.37 32.34 -6.02
CA TYR A 243 -6.91 33.26 -4.98
C TYR A 243 -7.47 32.88 -3.61
N THR A 244 -8.76 32.55 -3.53
CA THR A 244 -9.40 32.13 -2.28
C THR A 244 -8.72 30.90 -1.68
N GLN A 245 -8.44 29.87 -2.49
CA GLN A 245 -7.75 28.66 -2.05
C GLN A 245 -6.28 28.92 -1.67
N MET A 246 -5.59 29.79 -2.40
CA MET A 246 -4.22 30.19 -2.04
C MET A 246 -4.18 30.90 -0.69
N MET A 247 -5.13 31.81 -0.43
CA MET A 247 -5.23 32.50 0.85
C MET A 247 -5.67 31.57 1.98
N GLU A 248 -6.46 30.53 1.69
CA GLU A 248 -6.74 29.46 2.63
C GLU A 248 -5.44 28.77 3.07
N VAL A 249 -4.60 28.30 2.13
CA VAL A 249 -3.32 27.65 2.44
C VAL A 249 -2.45 28.56 3.31
N HIS A 250 -2.30 29.83 2.91
CA HIS A 250 -1.50 30.81 3.62
C HIS A 250 -2.02 31.08 5.05
N SER A 251 -3.35 31.22 5.22
CA SER A 251 -3.95 31.54 6.52
C SER A 251 -3.97 30.35 7.47
N VAL A 252 -4.25 29.14 6.97
CA VAL A 252 -4.24 27.89 7.74
C VAL A 252 -2.83 27.62 8.28
N SER A 253 -1.79 27.75 7.44
CA SER A 253 -0.42 27.43 7.88
C SER A 253 0.08 28.34 9.02
N LYS A 254 -0.41 29.58 9.09
CA LYS A 254 -0.10 30.55 10.15
C LYS A 254 -0.78 30.25 11.50
N LYS A 255 -1.83 29.44 11.51
CA LYS A 255 -2.67 29.18 12.71
C LYS A 255 -2.77 27.70 13.10
N LEU A 256 -1.85 26.86 12.63
CA LEU A 256 -1.88 25.42 12.92
C LEU A 256 -1.71 25.11 14.39
N THR A 257 -2.60 24.28 14.91
CA THR A 257 -2.45 23.65 16.23
C THR A 257 -1.30 22.64 16.24
N SER A 258 -0.86 22.22 17.44
CA SER A 258 0.13 21.14 17.58
C SER A 258 -0.34 19.86 16.91
N GLU A 259 -1.63 19.53 17.03
CA GLU A 259 -2.23 18.35 16.42
C GLU A 259 -2.21 18.42 14.89
N GLN A 260 -2.55 19.57 14.29
CA GLN A 260 -2.50 19.71 12.83
C GLN A 260 -1.08 19.62 12.28
N ARG A 261 -0.08 20.13 13.02
CA ARG A 261 1.34 19.95 12.68
C ARG A 261 1.75 18.49 12.76
N LEU A 262 1.29 17.77 13.78
CA LEU A 262 1.57 16.35 13.91
C LEU A 262 0.94 15.55 12.76
N ILE A 263 -0.32 15.84 12.41
CA ILE A 263 -1.01 15.25 11.26
C ILE A 263 -0.23 15.49 9.96
N ALA A 264 0.22 16.72 9.71
CA ALA A 264 1.02 17.05 8.53
C ALA A 264 2.32 16.23 8.46
N ASN A 265 3.04 16.11 9.57
CA ASN A 265 4.30 15.36 9.61
C ASN A 265 4.08 13.84 9.51
N PHE A 266 3.05 13.30 10.16
CA PHE A 266 2.70 11.88 10.13
C PHE A 266 2.41 11.40 8.71
N TRP A 267 1.70 12.21 7.93
CA TRP A 267 1.35 11.89 6.55
C TRP A 267 2.29 12.54 5.53
N ASP A 268 3.46 13.07 5.92
CA ASP A 268 4.35 13.74 4.96
C ASP A 268 4.85 12.76 3.89
N CYS A 269 5.38 11.61 4.34
CA CYS A 269 5.79 10.49 3.50
C CYS A 269 6.63 10.91 2.27
N ASN A 270 7.45 11.96 2.41
CA ASN A 270 8.26 12.51 1.33
C ASN A 270 9.70 11.98 1.40
N PRO A 271 10.10 11.01 0.55
CA PRO A 271 11.46 10.47 0.54
C PRO A 271 12.50 11.49 0.07
N PHE A 272 12.07 12.59 -0.58
CA PHE A 272 12.96 13.62 -1.14
C PHE A 272 13.27 14.76 -0.17
N MET A 273 12.90 14.62 1.11
CA MET A 273 13.15 15.68 2.08
C MET A 273 14.66 15.83 2.32
N VAL A 274 15.16 17.04 2.09
CA VAL A 274 16.59 17.39 2.23
C VAL A 274 16.74 18.51 3.25
N SER A 275 17.60 18.27 4.24
CA SER A 275 18.10 19.32 5.14
C SER A 275 19.50 19.73 4.71
N TYR A 276 19.84 21.01 4.82
CA TYR A 276 21.20 21.50 4.57
C TYR A 276 21.91 21.78 5.89
N SER A 277 23.17 21.37 6.01
CA SER A 277 24.08 21.74 7.10
C SER A 277 25.40 22.18 6.49
N GLY A 278 25.57 23.49 6.31
CA GLY A 278 26.67 24.05 5.51
C GLY A 278 26.54 23.64 4.04
N HIS A 279 27.61 23.09 3.45
CA HIS A 279 27.62 22.60 2.06
C HIS A 279 27.03 21.19 1.89
N MET A 280 26.64 20.52 2.98
CA MET A 280 26.11 19.15 2.92
C MET A 280 24.59 19.15 2.82
N ALA A 281 24.07 18.41 1.84
CA ALA A 281 22.67 18.03 1.73
C ALA A 281 22.46 16.66 2.43
N ILE A 282 21.59 16.62 3.44
CA ILE A 282 21.25 15.44 4.23
C ILE A 282 19.83 15.03 3.88
N GLY A 283 19.66 13.89 3.20
CA GLY A 283 18.37 13.28 2.95
C GLY A 283 17.80 12.64 4.23
N LEU A 284 16.55 12.93 4.56
CA LEU A 284 15.87 12.34 5.71
C LEU A 284 15.07 11.12 5.25
N LYS A 285 15.38 9.96 5.85
CA LYS A 285 14.77 8.67 5.50
C LYS A 285 13.31 8.64 5.92
N LYS A 286 12.41 8.52 4.95
CA LYS A 286 10.96 8.38 5.13
C LYS A 286 10.41 7.32 4.18
N ILE A 287 9.32 6.68 4.56
CA ILE A 287 8.55 5.85 3.61
C ILE A 287 7.77 6.72 2.63
N SER A 288 7.42 6.13 1.49
CA SER A 288 6.47 6.73 0.55
C SER A 288 5.03 6.48 1.01
N PRO A 289 4.05 7.22 0.49
CA PRO A 289 2.65 7.06 0.88
C PRO A 289 2.11 5.66 0.55
N GLY A 290 2.58 5.05 -0.55
CA GLY A 290 2.26 3.66 -0.87
C GLY A 290 2.83 2.68 0.16
N GLY A 291 4.03 2.93 0.67
CA GLY A 291 4.62 2.14 1.76
C GLY A 291 3.81 2.25 3.05
N HIS A 292 3.31 3.43 3.38
CA HIS A 292 2.46 3.66 4.55
C HIS A 292 1.17 2.82 4.47
N TRP A 293 0.45 2.86 3.35
CA TRP A 293 -0.77 2.07 3.17
C TRP A 293 -0.52 0.56 3.10
N VAL A 294 0.63 0.13 2.59
CA VAL A 294 1.09 -1.26 2.69
C VAL A 294 1.30 -1.65 4.16
N SER A 295 1.96 -0.83 4.98
CA SER A 295 2.11 -1.08 6.41
C SER A 295 0.77 -1.10 7.17
N ILE A 296 -0.15 -0.17 6.87
CA ILE A 296 -1.51 -0.15 7.43
C ILE A 296 -2.25 -1.46 7.13
N THR A 297 -2.09 -2.00 5.91
CA THR A 297 -2.71 -3.26 5.51
C THR A 297 -2.24 -4.42 6.40
N GLY A 298 -0.93 -4.51 6.67
CA GLY A 298 -0.37 -5.51 7.60
C GLY A 298 -0.84 -5.33 9.04
N ILE A 299 -0.84 -4.10 9.55
CA ILE A 299 -1.34 -3.77 10.90
C ILE A 299 -2.80 -4.19 11.06
N ALA A 300 -3.64 -3.85 10.07
CA ALA A 300 -5.05 -4.18 10.10
C ALA A 300 -5.28 -5.69 9.98
N ALA A 301 -4.53 -6.40 9.13
CA ALA A 301 -4.61 -7.85 8.98
C ALA A 301 -4.28 -8.57 10.30
N LEU A 302 -3.21 -8.16 10.99
CA LEU A 302 -2.87 -8.66 12.33
C LEU A 302 -3.95 -8.36 13.35
N LYS A 303 -4.53 -7.15 13.32
CA LYS A 303 -5.59 -6.73 14.23
C LYS A 303 -6.89 -7.54 14.00
N ALA A 304 -7.21 -7.85 12.75
CA ALA A 304 -8.38 -8.62 12.36
C ALA A 304 -8.21 -10.13 12.55
N GLY A 305 -7.01 -10.61 12.86
CA GLY A 305 -6.72 -12.04 12.97
C GLY A 305 -6.81 -12.75 11.62
N PHE A 306 -6.42 -12.08 10.53
CA PHE A 306 -6.42 -12.68 9.20
C PHE A 306 -5.40 -13.82 9.12
N SER A 307 -5.74 -14.84 8.34
CA SER A 307 -4.78 -15.86 7.91
C SER A 307 -3.71 -15.25 6.98
N LEU A 308 -2.63 -16.00 6.75
CA LEU A 308 -1.63 -15.62 5.75
C LEU A 308 -2.26 -15.42 4.37
N ALA A 309 -3.15 -16.31 3.94
CA ALA A 309 -3.83 -16.21 2.64
C ALA A 309 -4.62 -14.91 2.50
N GLN A 310 -5.43 -14.57 3.51
CA GLN A 310 -6.19 -13.32 3.52
C GLN A 310 -5.28 -12.09 3.54
N THR A 311 -4.13 -12.18 4.22
CA THR A 311 -3.16 -11.09 4.29
C THR A 311 -2.47 -10.85 2.94
N LEU A 312 -2.05 -11.91 2.26
CA LEU A 312 -1.45 -11.82 0.93
C LEU A 312 -2.44 -11.25 -0.09
N GLU A 313 -3.68 -11.72 -0.07
CA GLU A 313 -4.77 -11.19 -0.92
C GLU A 313 -5.00 -9.70 -0.71
N ALA A 314 -5.11 -9.25 0.56
CA ALA A 314 -5.29 -7.84 0.88
C ALA A 314 -4.14 -6.98 0.35
N HIS A 315 -2.89 -7.42 0.56
CA HIS A 315 -1.72 -6.68 0.06
C HIS A 315 -1.63 -6.67 -1.46
N ALA A 316 -1.94 -7.78 -2.14
CA ALA A 316 -1.95 -7.84 -3.59
C ALA A 316 -3.01 -6.89 -4.17
N LEU A 317 -4.23 -6.89 -3.61
CA LEU A 317 -5.31 -5.99 -4.02
C LEU A 317 -4.93 -4.51 -3.80
N VAL A 318 -4.47 -4.16 -2.59
CA VAL A 318 -4.11 -2.77 -2.26
C VAL A 318 -2.92 -2.30 -3.10
N SER A 319 -1.89 -3.12 -3.27
CA SER A 319 -0.68 -2.70 -3.97
C SER A 319 -0.91 -2.55 -5.47
N THR A 320 -1.68 -3.45 -6.09
CA THR A 320 -2.06 -3.30 -7.51
C THR A 320 -3.00 -2.10 -7.73
N GLY A 321 -3.93 -1.83 -6.80
CA GLY A 321 -4.77 -0.63 -6.85
C GLY A 321 -4.01 0.67 -6.61
N LEU A 322 -3.02 0.67 -5.71
CA LEU A 322 -2.11 1.80 -5.49
C LEU A 322 -1.34 2.15 -6.77
N HIS A 323 -0.79 1.14 -7.45
CA HIS A 323 -0.06 1.33 -8.72
C HIS A 323 -0.93 2.04 -9.76
N ASP A 324 -2.17 1.58 -9.94
CA ASP A 324 -3.14 2.18 -10.86
C ASP A 324 -3.55 3.61 -10.47
N ALA A 325 -3.77 3.84 -9.17
CA ALA A 325 -4.06 5.16 -8.63
C ALA A 325 -2.94 6.17 -8.87
N PHE A 326 -1.69 5.74 -8.72
CA PHE A 326 -0.52 6.57 -9.03
C PHE A 326 -0.45 6.92 -10.52
N ILE A 327 -0.74 5.98 -11.42
CA ILE A 327 -0.78 6.24 -12.87
C ILE A 327 -1.81 7.32 -13.21
N SER A 328 -3.05 7.17 -12.73
CA SER A 328 -4.12 8.14 -12.98
C SER A 328 -3.83 9.52 -12.36
N CYS A 329 -3.26 9.56 -11.15
CA CYS A 329 -2.88 10.82 -10.53
C CYS A 329 -1.74 11.52 -11.27
N TRP A 330 -0.72 10.77 -11.72
CA TRP A 330 0.41 11.35 -12.43
C TRP A 330 0.04 11.86 -13.82
N GLU A 331 -0.91 11.21 -14.50
CA GLU A 331 -1.47 11.76 -15.73
C GLU A 331 -2.03 13.18 -15.49
N GLU A 332 -2.91 13.35 -14.51
CA GLU A 332 -3.48 14.67 -14.21
C GLU A 332 -2.45 15.71 -13.76
N LYS A 333 -1.41 15.28 -13.02
CA LYS A 333 -0.31 16.16 -12.60
C LYS A 333 0.39 16.82 -13.77
N TYR A 334 0.71 16.03 -14.78
CA TYR A 334 1.45 16.53 -15.93
C TYR A 334 0.53 17.10 -17.02
N ASP A 335 -0.75 16.78 -17.01
CA ASP A 335 -1.77 17.41 -17.86
C ASP A 335 -2.13 18.83 -17.40
N SER A 336 -2.40 19.01 -16.11
CA SER A 336 -2.77 20.32 -15.53
C SER A 336 -1.57 21.23 -15.29
N ASP A 337 -0.39 20.63 -15.13
CA ASP A 337 0.90 21.28 -14.88
C ASP A 337 0.84 22.37 -13.80
N ARG A 338 0.02 22.17 -12.77
CA ARG A 338 -0.35 23.26 -11.86
C ARG A 338 0.77 23.68 -10.90
N ILE A 339 0.95 24.99 -10.74
CA ILE A 339 1.83 25.64 -9.76
C ILE A 339 1.57 25.18 -8.32
N ARG A 340 2.63 25.13 -7.50
CA ARG A 340 2.56 24.82 -6.06
C ARG A 340 2.22 26.06 -5.21
N PRO A 341 1.59 25.89 -4.03
CA PRO A 341 1.23 27.02 -3.18
C PRO A 341 2.41 27.91 -2.80
N GLU A 342 3.56 27.34 -2.46
CA GLU A 342 4.74 28.14 -2.08
C GLU A 342 5.20 29.08 -3.19
N THR A 343 5.13 28.66 -4.45
CA THR A 343 5.56 29.48 -5.58
C THR A 343 4.59 30.65 -5.79
N ALA A 344 3.27 30.39 -5.71
CA ALA A 344 2.26 31.42 -5.84
C ALA A 344 2.28 32.41 -4.65
N ILE A 345 2.30 31.90 -3.42
CA ILE A 345 2.30 32.72 -2.20
C ILE A 345 3.56 33.58 -2.11
N ASN A 346 4.75 33.00 -2.34
CA ASN A 346 6.00 33.74 -2.25
C ASN A 346 6.11 34.85 -3.29
N LYS A 347 5.54 34.63 -4.48
CA LYS A 347 5.61 35.59 -5.58
C LYS A 347 4.61 36.74 -5.41
N TYR A 348 3.40 36.46 -4.94
CA TYR A 348 2.30 37.42 -5.02
C TYR A 348 1.74 37.90 -3.67
N ILE A 349 2.02 37.19 -2.56
CA ILE A 349 1.39 37.45 -1.26
C ILE A 349 2.42 37.78 -0.16
N ASP A 350 3.34 36.85 0.11
CA ASP A 350 4.28 36.92 1.24
C ASP A 350 5.56 36.14 0.88
N ASN A 351 6.61 36.86 0.50
CA ASN A 351 7.88 36.25 0.04
C ASN A 351 8.69 35.55 1.15
N GLN A 352 8.33 35.77 2.43
CA GLN A 352 8.95 35.10 3.59
C GLN A 352 8.17 33.87 4.03
N TRP A 353 6.98 33.65 3.49
CA TRP A 353 6.16 32.51 3.85
C TRP A 353 6.84 31.19 3.47
N ARG A 354 6.74 30.18 4.33
CA ARG A 354 7.23 28.83 4.03
C ARG A 354 6.17 27.80 4.41
N PRO A 355 6.01 26.73 3.61
CA PRO A 355 5.16 25.61 3.99
C PRO A 355 5.75 24.87 5.19
N ILE A 356 4.90 24.12 5.91
CA ILE A 356 5.36 23.27 7.02
C ILE A 356 6.14 22.07 6.50
N LEU A 357 5.68 21.50 5.39
CA LEU A 357 6.34 20.40 4.71
C LEU A 357 7.12 20.94 3.51
N GLN A 358 8.28 20.36 3.23
CA GLN A 358 9.01 20.66 2.00
C GLN A 358 8.18 20.22 0.79
N THR A 359 7.99 21.12 -0.18
CA THR A 359 7.20 20.82 -1.38
C THR A 359 7.85 19.70 -2.20
N PRO A 360 7.10 18.64 -2.52
CA PRO A 360 7.61 17.57 -3.37
C PRO A 360 7.83 18.02 -4.83
N PRO A 361 8.85 17.48 -5.53
CA PRO A 361 9.27 17.94 -6.86
C PRO A 361 8.42 17.38 -8.01
N PHE A 362 7.14 17.72 -8.01
CA PHE A 362 6.18 17.41 -9.07
C PHE A 362 4.98 18.38 -9.03
N PRO A 363 4.22 18.52 -10.14
CA PRO A 363 3.05 19.40 -10.22
C PRO A 363 2.00 19.15 -9.13
N GLU A 364 1.19 20.18 -8.87
CA GLU A 364 0.31 20.25 -7.71
C GLU A 364 -0.93 19.37 -7.83
N TYR A 365 -1.66 19.44 -8.94
CA TYR A 365 -3.02 18.90 -9.04
C TYR A 365 -3.08 17.56 -9.77
N THR A 366 -3.77 16.52 -9.30
CA THR A 366 -4.42 16.35 -7.99
C THR A 366 -3.40 15.95 -6.92
N SER A 367 -3.83 15.94 -5.65
CA SER A 367 -3.00 15.46 -4.55
C SER A 367 -2.82 13.94 -4.59
N GLY A 368 -1.58 13.47 -4.87
CA GLY A 368 -1.26 12.05 -4.88
C GLY A 368 -1.58 11.33 -3.56
N HIS A 369 -1.36 11.97 -2.41
CA HIS A 369 -1.76 11.44 -1.12
C HIS A 369 -3.27 11.20 -1.03
N SER A 370 -4.07 12.13 -1.57
CA SER A 370 -5.53 12.04 -1.51
C SER A 370 -6.05 10.89 -2.39
N VAL A 371 -5.54 10.78 -3.62
CA VAL A 371 -5.93 9.72 -4.57
C VAL A 371 -5.58 8.33 -4.04
N ILE A 372 -4.33 8.13 -3.64
CA ILE A 372 -3.85 6.80 -3.25
C ILE A 372 -4.45 6.38 -1.91
N SER A 373 -4.58 7.31 -0.96
CA SER A 373 -5.15 7.00 0.35
C SER A 373 -6.62 6.63 0.26
N ARG A 374 -7.41 7.35 -0.55
CA ARG A 374 -8.81 6.99 -0.74
C ARG A 374 -8.95 5.65 -1.47
N THR A 375 -8.15 5.41 -2.49
CA THR A 375 -8.16 4.12 -3.22
C THR A 375 -7.90 2.97 -2.26
N SER A 376 -6.82 3.04 -1.47
CA SER A 376 -6.49 2.00 -0.48
C SER A 376 -7.57 1.85 0.58
N ALA A 377 -8.12 2.96 1.09
CA ALA A 377 -9.18 2.89 2.09
C ALA A 377 -10.46 2.25 1.58
N VAL A 378 -10.86 2.51 0.34
CA VAL A 378 -12.03 1.89 -0.31
C VAL A 378 -11.79 0.39 -0.48
N LEU A 379 -10.64 -0.01 -1.03
CA LEU A 379 -10.29 -1.42 -1.23
C LEU A 379 -10.22 -2.19 0.09
N LEU A 380 -9.58 -1.62 1.12
CA LEU A 380 -9.50 -2.23 2.44
C LEU A 380 -10.86 -2.32 3.13
N THR A 381 -11.69 -1.27 3.02
CA THR A 381 -13.05 -1.30 3.59
C THR A 381 -13.89 -2.41 2.96
N TRP A 382 -13.84 -2.54 1.62
CA TRP A 382 -14.52 -3.64 0.92
C TRP A 382 -13.94 -5.00 1.31
N TYR A 383 -12.61 -5.15 1.31
CA TYR A 383 -11.98 -6.44 1.54
C TYR A 383 -12.21 -6.96 2.97
N PHE A 384 -12.07 -6.09 3.98
CA PHE A 384 -12.30 -6.46 5.37
C PHE A 384 -13.79 -6.66 5.71
N ASP A 385 -14.70 -6.10 4.91
CA ASP A 385 -16.16 -6.24 5.05
C ASP A 385 -16.71 -5.80 6.41
N GLN A 386 -15.96 -4.96 7.12
CA GLN A 386 -16.32 -4.42 8.41
C GLN A 386 -15.49 -3.16 8.70
N THR A 387 -16.05 -2.28 9.52
CA THR A 387 -15.32 -1.14 10.06
C THR A 387 -14.33 -1.62 11.12
N ILE A 388 -13.04 -1.38 10.91
CA ILE A 388 -11.99 -1.73 11.86
C ILE A 388 -11.33 -0.48 12.43
N SER A 389 -11.31 -0.40 13.76
CA SER A 389 -10.42 0.52 14.46
C SER A 389 -9.03 -0.10 14.65
N TYR A 390 -8.00 0.65 14.36
CA TYR A 390 -6.61 0.22 14.49
C TYR A 390 -5.72 1.36 15.01
N THR A 391 -4.57 0.98 15.56
CA THR A 391 -3.49 1.92 15.88
C THR A 391 -2.44 1.77 14.80
N ASP A 392 -2.24 2.83 14.03
CA ASP A 392 -1.20 2.91 13.02
C ASP A 392 0.13 3.27 13.68
N SER A 393 1.05 2.31 13.68
CA SER A 393 2.41 2.43 14.20
C SER A 393 3.48 2.40 13.10
N SER A 394 3.09 2.54 11.82
CA SER A 394 4.00 2.47 10.68
C SER A 394 5.14 3.49 10.75
N GLU A 395 4.85 4.68 11.28
CA GLU A 395 5.78 5.81 11.37
C GLU A 395 6.63 5.83 12.65
N GLU A 396 6.42 4.89 13.59
CA GLU A 396 7.24 4.80 14.82
C GLU A 396 8.71 4.50 14.51
N TYR A 397 8.95 3.66 13.49
CA TYR A 397 10.30 3.40 12.98
C TYR A 397 10.98 4.67 12.44
N PHE A 398 10.20 5.65 11.98
CA PHE A 398 10.66 6.93 11.44
C PHE A 398 10.59 8.07 12.47
N GLY A 399 10.34 7.74 13.74
CA GLY A 399 10.41 8.67 14.87
C GLY A 399 9.12 9.46 15.13
N LEU A 400 7.99 9.06 14.56
CA LEU A 400 6.69 9.70 14.82
C LEU A 400 5.79 8.80 15.67
N PRO A 401 4.96 9.37 16.56
CA PRO A 401 4.12 8.57 17.45
C PRO A 401 3.00 7.87 16.67
N ALA A 402 2.59 6.70 17.15
CA ALA A 402 1.45 5.99 16.60
C ALA A 402 0.14 6.79 16.72
N ARG A 403 -0.77 6.60 15.73
CA ARG A 403 -2.07 7.29 15.65
C ARG A 403 -3.22 6.29 15.62
N LYS A 404 -4.37 6.66 16.20
CA LYS A 404 -5.55 5.79 16.27
C LYS A 404 -6.58 6.20 15.24
N PHE A 405 -7.07 5.23 14.47
CA PHE A 405 -8.12 5.41 13.48
C PHE A 405 -9.29 4.48 13.79
N LYS A 406 -10.50 4.98 13.53
CA LYS A 406 -11.77 4.23 13.66
C LYS A 406 -12.13 3.49 12.37
N SER A 407 -11.59 3.92 11.24
CA SER A 407 -11.78 3.31 9.93
C SER A 407 -10.66 3.71 8.97
N PHE A 408 -10.49 2.94 7.89
CA PHE A 408 -9.56 3.31 6.81
C PHE A 408 -9.99 4.61 6.12
N LEU A 409 -11.31 4.84 5.97
CA LEU A 409 -11.83 6.07 5.38
C LEU A 409 -11.43 7.29 6.22
N GLN A 410 -11.54 7.20 7.55
CA GLN A 410 -11.08 8.27 8.45
C GLN A 410 -9.57 8.53 8.31
N ALA A 411 -8.76 7.46 8.23
CA ALA A 411 -7.33 7.61 7.98
C ALA A 411 -7.05 8.30 6.64
N SER A 412 -7.79 7.95 5.58
CA SER A 412 -7.65 8.59 4.28
C SER A 412 -8.10 10.05 4.27
N ASP A 413 -9.14 10.42 5.03
CA ASP A 413 -9.57 11.81 5.23
C ASP A 413 -8.46 12.62 5.92
N GLU A 414 -7.85 12.04 6.96
CA GLU A 414 -6.74 12.66 7.69
C GLU A 414 -5.49 12.82 6.79
N ALA A 415 -5.16 11.80 6.00
CA ALA A 415 -4.07 11.85 5.03
C ALA A 415 -4.28 12.94 3.97
N ALA A 416 -5.52 13.09 3.47
CA ALA A 416 -5.87 14.10 2.49
C ALA A 416 -5.75 15.52 3.07
N ILE A 417 -6.39 15.79 4.21
CA ILE A 417 -6.37 17.12 4.83
C ILE A 417 -4.98 17.52 5.35
N SER A 418 -4.13 16.54 5.69
CA SER A 418 -2.74 16.79 6.10
C SER A 418 -1.96 17.63 5.09
N ARG A 419 -2.33 17.57 3.80
CA ARG A 419 -1.64 18.28 2.72
C ARG A 419 -1.92 19.77 2.70
N LEU A 420 -3.10 20.18 3.17
CA LEU A 420 -3.42 21.58 3.43
C LEU A 420 -2.65 22.08 4.65
N TYR A 421 -2.63 21.30 5.74
CA TYR A 421 -1.85 21.64 6.93
C TYR A 421 -0.35 21.72 6.63
N GLY A 422 0.13 20.88 5.71
CA GLY A 422 1.49 20.91 5.22
C GLY A 422 1.84 22.15 4.39
N GLY A 423 0.84 22.87 3.87
CA GLY A 423 1.02 24.07 3.05
C GLY A 423 1.36 23.79 1.58
N ILE A 424 1.10 22.59 1.08
CA ILE A 424 1.67 22.12 -0.20
C ILE A 424 0.62 21.70 -1.24
N HIS A 425 -0.66 21.76 -0.88
CA HIS A 425 -1.78 21.53 -1.78
C HIS A 425 -2.92 22.53 -1.54
N PHE A 426 -3.59 22.91 -2.63
CA PHE A 426 -4.85 23.66 -2.58
C PHE A 426 -6.02 22.73 -2.26
N ARG A 427 -7.16 23.30 -1.88
CA ARG A 427 -8.35 22.56 -1.43
C ARG A 427 -8.91 21.64 -2.51
N ASP A 428 -9.03 22.13 -3.73
CA ASP A 428 -9.54 21.40 -4.89
C ASP A 428 -8.66 20.16 -5.21
N ALA A 429 -7.34 20.28 -5.16
CA ALA A 429 -6.43 19.15 -5.37
C ALA A 429 -6.63 18.03 -4.35
N ILE A 430 -7.01 18.38 -3.12
CA ILE A 430 -7.28 17.44 -2.04
C ILE A 430 -8.65 16.78 -2.26
N GLU A 431 -9.70 17.57 -2.45
CA GLU A 431 -11.07 17.06 -2.59
C GLU A 431 -11.26 16.25 -3.87
N GLU A 432 -10.77 16.75 -5.01
CA GLU A 432 -10.84 16.02 -6.28
C GLU A 432 -9.92 14.80 -6.28
N GLY A 433 -8.77 14.88 -5.59
CA GLY A 433 -7.94 13.71 -5.36
C GLY A 433 -8.67 12.62 -4.58
N VAL A 434 -9.39 12.98 -3.52
CA VAL A 434 -10.25 12.02 -2.78
C VAL A 434 -11.31 11.42 -3.70
N ARG A 435 -12.03 12.22 -4.49
CA ARG A 435 -13.06 11.72 -5.42
C ARG A 435 -12.48 10.80 -6.49
N GLN A 436 -11.34 11.17 -7.07
CA GLN A 436 -10.60 10.35 -8.05
C GLN A 436 -10.22 9.00 -7.44
N GLY A 437 -9.64 8.99 -6.24
CA GLY A 437 -9.27 7.75 -5.55
C GLY A 437 -10.47 6.86 -5.20
N ALA A 438 -11.61 7.45 -4.82
CA ALA A 438 -12.83 6.69 -4.56
C ALA A 438 -13.32 5.98 -5.83
N LYS A 439 -13.41 6.70 -6.96
CA LYS A 439 -13.80 6.14 -8.25
C LYS A 439 -12.91 4.98 -8.69
N ILE A 440 -11.59 5.11 -8.51
CA ILE A 440 -10.63 4.04 -8.85
C ILE A 440 -10.85 2.80 -7.97
N GLY A 441 -10.99 3.00 -6.65
CA GLY A 441 -11.24 1.90 -5.72
C GLY A 441 -12.55 1.16 -6.04
N GLU A 442 -13.63 1.89 -6.28
CA GLU A 442 -14.94 1.34 -6.65
C GLU A 442 -14.90 0.60 -8.00
N PHE A 443 -14.19 1.16 -8.98
CA PHE A 443 -13.99 0.51 -10.27
C PHE A 443 -13.27 -0.84 -10.12
N ILE A 444 -12.18 -0.89 -9.34
CA ILE A 444 -11.43 -2.12 -9.11
C ILE A 444 -12.31 -3.15 -8.40
N ILE A 445 -13.06 -2.75 -7.36
CA ILE A 445 -14.04 -3.63 -6.68
C ILE A 445 -15.01 -4.22 -7.70
N GLY A 446 -15.57 -3.40 -8.60
CA GLY A 446 -16.48 -3.85 -9.64
C GLY A 446 -15.88 -4.85 -10.63
N HIS A 447 -14.55 -4.94 -10.74
CA HIS A 447 -13.84 -5.90 -11.61
C HIS A 447 -13.43 -7.19 -10.89
N VAL A 448 -13.30 -7.15 -9.56
CA VAL A 448 -12.85 -8.30 -8.76
C VAL A 448 -13.98 -8.95 -7.98
N ASP A 449 -15.11 -8.27 -7.77
CA ASP A 449 -16.28 -8.86 -7.15
C ASP A 449 -17.08 -9.69 -8.18
N SER A 450 -17.09 -11.01 -8.02
CA SER A 450 -17.89 -11.91 -8.87
C SER A 450 -19.40 -11.60 -8.89
N LYS A 451 -19.93 -10.87 -7.89
CA LYS A 451 -21.35 -10.51 -7.81
C LYS A 451 -21.73 -9.27 -8.63
N SER A 452 -20.77 -8.43 -9.02
CA SER A 452 -21.04 -7.27 -9.89
C SER A 452 -21.15 -7.67 -11.36
N LEU A 453 -20.49 -8.75 -11.78
CA LEU A 453 -20.47 -9.24 -13.16
C LEU A 453 -21.74 -10.03 -13.57
N SER A 454 -22.62 -10.37 -12.63
CA SER A 454 -23.90 -11.04 -12.93
C SER A 454 -25.06 -10.08 -13.21
N ASN A 455 -24.82 -8.76 -13.20
CA ASN A 455 -25.85 -7.73 -13.38
C ASN A 455 -25.59 -6.80 -14.58
N ASN A 456 -24.68 -7.13 -15.49
CA ASN A 456 -24.47 -6.42 -16.75
C ASN A 456 -24.73 -7.31 -17.96
#